data_AF-A0A7J3FE26-F1
#
_entry.id   AF-A0A7J3FE26-F1
#
_cell.length_a   1.000
_cell.length_b   1.000
_cell.length_c   1.000
_cell.angle_alpha   90.00
_cell.angle_beta   90.00
_cell.angle_gamma   90.00
#
_symmetry.space_group_name_H-M   'P 1'
#
loop_
_entity.id
_entity.type
_entity.pdbx_description
1 polymer ?
#
loop_
_entity_poly.entity_id
_entity_poly.type
_entity_poly.pdbx_seq_one_letter_code
_entity_poly.pdbx_strand_id
1 'polypeptide(L)' 'ISVGGSIVVRLAVKPTPSISLPQRTVDLSSMVETEIKLRGRFDPNLCPRIVPVAEAMMALVLADHMLRAGKIDPNRFS' A
#
# COMPACT_ATOMS: atom_id res chain seq x y z
N ILE A 1 6.95 12.30 -17.59
CA ILE A 1 8.17 13.12 -17.75
C ILE A 1 8.47 13.75 -16.40
N SER A 2 9.68 13.53 -15.87
CA SER A 2 10.20 14.24 -14.70
C SER A 2 10.94 15.50 -15.17
N VAL A 3 11.07 16.50 -14.28
CA VAL A 3 11.78 17.78 -14.57
C VAL A 3 13.19 17.83 -13.97
N GLY A 4 13.72 16.69 -13.49
CA GLY A 4 15.05 16.58 -12.89
C GLY A 4 15.16 17.01 -11.42
N GLY A 5 14.14 17.68 -10.87
CA GLY A 5 14.06 17.98 -9.43
C GLY A 5 13.64 16.79 -8.57
N SER A 6 13.75 16.94 -7.25
CA SER A 6 13.30 15.92 -6.29
C SER A 6 11.81 15.62 -6.44
N ILE A 7 11.47 14.33 -6.51
CA ILE A 7 10.07 13.90 -6.54
C ILE A 7 9.56 13.79 -5.11
N VAL A 8 8.62 14.65 -4.74
CA VAL A 8 8.01 14.67 -3.41
C VAL A 8 6.61 14.08 -3.50
N VAL A 9 6.36 13.02 -2.73
CA VAL A 9 5.06 12.34 -2.68
C VAL A 9 4.54 12.38 -1.24
N ARG A 10 3.23 12.61 -1.09
CA ARG A 10 2.51 12.47 0.18
C ARG A 10 1.43 11.41 -0.01
N LEU A 11 1.33 10.52 0.96
CA LEU A 11 0.34 9.44 0.97
C LEU A 11 -0.55 9.56 2.20
N ALA A 12 -1.83 9.26 2.02
CA ALA A 12 -2.79 9.18 3.11
C ALA A 12 -3.13 7.70 3.35
N VAL A 13 -3.11 7.30 4.61
CA VAL A 13 -3.38 5.92 5.02
C VAL A 13 -4.61 5.93 5.91
N LYS A 14 -5.61 5.13 5.55
CA LYS A 14 -6.76 4.90 6.43
C LYS A 14 -6.33 4.11 7.69
N PRO A 15 -7.00 4.29 8.84
CA PRO A 15 -6.77 3.46 10.01
C PRO A 15 -6.93 1.96 9.73
N THR A 16 -6.28 1.14 10.59
CA THR A 16 -6.46 -0.31 10.59
C THR A 16 -7.95 -0.64 10.78
N PRO A 17 -8.60 -1.36 9.85
CA PRO A 17 -10.03 -1.65 9.95
C PRO A 17 -10.34 -2.69 11.03
N SER A 18 -9.39 -3.58 11.27
CA SER A 18 -9.51 -4.62 12.28
C SER A 18 -9.17 -4.03 13.65
N ILE A 19 -10.20 -3.81 14.46
CA ILE A 19 -10.10 -3.33 15.83
C ILE A 19 -10.85 -4.28 16.77
N SER A 20 -10.56 -4.20 18.07
CA SER A 20 -11.13 -5.07 19.10
C SER A 20 -12.59 -4.77 19.45
N LEU A 21 -13.13 -3.64 18.97
CA LEU A 21 -14.52 -3.25 19.18
C LEU A 21 -15.45 -4.06 18.25
N PRO A 22 -16.70 -4.35 18.68
CA PRO A 22 -17.72 -4.88 17.80
C PRO A 22 -17.96 -3.93 16.61
N GLN A 23 -18.07 -4.50 15.41
CA GLN A 23 -18.27 -3.76 14.17
C GLN A 23 -19.48 -4.33 13.42
N ARG A 24 -20.31 -3.46 12.84
CA ARG A 24 -21.43 -3.88 11.99
C ARG A 24 -20.92 -4.18 10.59
N THR A 25 -21.38 -5.28 10.02
CA THR A 25 -21.04 -5.72 8.67
C THR A 25 -22.20 -6.50 8.06
N VAL A 26 -22.03 -7.00 6.84
CA VAL A 26 -22.98 -7.87 6.16
C VAL A 26 -22.35 -9.25 5.97
N ASP A 27 -23.12 -10.29 6.27
CA ASP A 27 -22.77 -11.65 5.87
C ASP A 27 -23.11 -11.83 4.39
N LEU A 28 -22.08 -12.06 3.57
CA LEU A 28 -22.24 -12.18 2.12
C LEU A 28 -22.97 -13.45 1.67
N SER A 29 -23.12 -14.46 2.54
CA SER A 29 -23.84 -15.70 2.22
C SER A 29 -25.35 -15.57 2.43
N SER A 30 -25.76 -14.96 3.53
CA SER A 30 -27.17 -14.75 3.91
C SER A 30 -27.71 -13.40 3.46
N MET A 31 -26.83 -12.44 3.10
CA MET A 31 -27.14 -11.04 2.78
C MET A 31 -27.87 -10.31 3.92
N VAL A 32 -27.57 -10.67 5.17
CA VAL A 32 -28.16 -10.09 6.38
C VAL A 32 -27.12 -9.30 7.17
N GLU A 33 -27.54 -8.22 7.83
CA GLU A 33 -26.70 -7.48 8.78
C GLU A 33 -26.26 -8.37 9.94
N THR A 34 -24.98 -8.30 10.28
CA THR A 34 -24.40 -9.05 11.39
C THR A 34 -23.36 -8.21 12.12
N GLU A 35 -23.03 -8.61 13.35
CA GLU A 35 -22.00 -7.98 14.15
C GLU A 35 -20.76 -8.88 14.22
N ILE A 36 -19.60 -8.33 13.88
CA ILE A 36 -18.32 -9.02 13.96
C ILE A 36 -17.50 -8.48 15.15
N LYS A 37 -17.05 -9.40 16.01
CA LYS A 37 -16.11 -9.09 17.09
C LYS A 37 -14.82 -9.85 16.87
N LEU A 38 -13.79 -9.13 16.43
CA LEU A 38 -12.49 -9.70 16.12
C LEU A 38 -11.70 -9.93 17.42
N ARG A 39 -11.08 -11.11 17.57
CA ARG A 39 -10.18 -11.46 18.68
C ARG A 39 -8.75 -11.56 18.16
N GLY A 40 -7.78 -11.02 18.90
CA GLY A 40 -6.36 -11.10 18.54
C GLY A 40 -5.62 -9.78 18.73
N ARG A 41 -4.38 -9.74 18.25
CA ARG A 41 -3.54 -8.53 18.25
C ARG A 41 -3.68 -7.84 16.90
N PHE A 42 -4.10 -6.58 16.93
CA PHE A 42 -4.17 -5.74 15.73
C PHE A 42 -3.05 -4.70 15.78
N ASP A 43 -2.54 -4.30 14.62
CA ASP A 43 -1.59 -3.21 14.56
C ASP A 43 -2.30 -1.90 14.94
N PRO A 44 -1.90 -1.23 16.04
CA PRO A 44 -2.49 0.04 16.45
C PRO A 44 -2.10 1.18 15.51
N ASN A 45 -1.01 1.00 14.75
CA ASN A 45 -0.48 1.99 13.82
C ASN A 45 0.19 1.30 12.62
N LEU A 46 -0.42 1.42 11.45
CA LEU A 46 0.10 0.87 10.19
C LEU A 46 1.14 1.81 9.52
N CYS A 47 1.16 3.09 9.87
CA CYS A 47 1.93 4.11 9.15
C CYS A 47 3.44 3.82 9.08
N PRO A 48 4.13 3.39 10.16
CA PRO A 48 5.56 3.07 10.10
C PRO A 48 5.87 1.91 9.15
N ARG A 49 4.94 0.95 9.01
CA ARG A 49 5.11 -0.21 8.12
C ARG A 49 4.89 0.14 6.65
N ILE A 50 4.15 1.19 6.34
CA ILE A 50 3.86 1.60 4.97
C ILE A 50 5.02 2.33 4.32
N VAL A 51 5.82 3.06 5.10
CA VAL A 51 6.98 3.83 4.57
C VAL A 51 7.88 2.97 3.67
N PRO A 52 8.43 1.82 4.13
CA PRO A 52 9.31 1.00 3.28
C PRO A 52 8.59 0.43 2.05
N VAL A 53 7.29 0.14 2.16
CA VAL A 53 6.48 -0.33 1.01
C VAL A 53 6.32 0.79 -0.02
N ALA A 54 6.01 2.00 0.42
CA ALA A 54 5.85 3.15 -0.46
C ALA A 54 7.15 3.51 -1.18
N GLU A 55 8.29 3.45 -0.47
CA GLU A 55 9.62 3.65 -1.05
C GLU A 55 9.93 2.59 -2.12
N ALA A 56 9.66 1.31 -1.81
CA ALA A 56 9.85 0.22 -2.77
C ALA A 56 8.97 0.39 -4.02
N MET A 57 7.69 0.74 -3.84
CA MET A 57 6.78 0.98 -4.96
C MET A 57 7.24 2.16 -5.82
N MET A 58 7.73 3.23 -5.20
CA MET A 58 8.29 4.37 -5.92
C MET A 58 9.52 3.96 -6.74
N ALA A 59 10.42 3.15 -6.16
CA ALA A 59 11.59 2.63 -6.86
C ALA A 59 11.21 1.76 -8.06
N LEU A 60 10.21 0.88 -7.91
CA LEU A 60 9.72 0.04 -9.01
C LEU A 60 9.13 0.88 -10.16
N VAL A 61 8.30 1.87 -9.84
CA VAL A 61 7.71 2.77 -10.85
C VAL A 61 8.79 3.57 -11.58
N LEU A 62 9.80 4.08 -10.86
CA LEU A 62 10.92 4.78 -11.47
C LEU A 62 11.76 3.86 -12.37
N ALA A 63 12.04 2.63 -11.92
CA ALA A 63 12.79 1.65 -12.71
C ALA A 63 12.06 1.28 -14.01
N ASP A 64 10.74 1.03 -13.96
CA ASP A 64 9.91 0.77 -15.15
C ASP A 64 9.95 1.96 -16.12
N HIS A 65 9.82 3.19 -15.62
CA HIS A 65 9.95 4.38 -16.46
C HIS A 65 11.35 4.51 -17.09
N MET A 66 12.42 4.18 -16.37
CA MET A 66 13.78 4.23 -16.88
C MET A 66 14.05 3.15 -17.94
N LEU A 67 13.50 1.94 -17.78
CA LEU A 67 13.57 0.87 -18.78
C LEU A 67 12.86 1.31 -20.07
N ARG A 68 11.63 1.82 -19.97
CA ARG A 68 10.86 2.31 -21.13
C ARG A 68 11.53 3.49 -21.84
N ALA A 69 12.23 4.34 -21.09
CA ALA A 69 12.98 5.47 -21.62
C ALA A 69 14.36 5.09 -22.17
N GLY A 70 14.75 3.81 -22.15
CA GLY A 70 16.07 3.33 -22.59
C GLY A 70 17.23 3.85 -21.72
N LYS A 71 16.96 4.24 -20.47
CA LYS A 71 17.96 4.74 -19.51
C LYS A 71 18.58 3.63 -18.67
N ILE A 72 17.93 2.48 -18.61
CA ILE A 72 18.47 1.22 -18.09
C ILE A 72 18.42 0.23 -19.25
N ASP A 73 19.56 -0.37 -19.58
CA ASP A 73 19.63 -1.44 -20.57
C ASP A 73 19.20 -2.76 -19.91
N PRO A 74 18.10 -3.40 -20.38
CA PRO A 74 17.61 -4.66 -19.81
C PRO A 74 18.57 -5.83 -20.07
N ASN A 75 19.47 -5.73 -21.04
CA ASN A 75 20.43 -6.77 -21.42
C ASN A 75 21.84 -6.51 -20.87
N ARG A 76 22.00 -5.53 -19.97
CA ARG A 76 23.32 -5.11 -19.47
C ARG A 76 24.10 -6.20 -18.70
N PHE A 77 23.42 -7.25 -18.27
CA PHE A 77 23.99 -8.36 -17.49
C PHE A 77 23.92 -9.72 -18.20
N SER A 78 23.48 -9.75 -19.47
CA SER A 78 23.52 -10.94 -20.33
C SER A 78 24.78 -10.98 -21.20
#